data_AF-A0A9D8GU79-F1
#
_entry.id   AF-A0A9D8GU79-F1
#
_cell.length_a   1.000
_cell.length_b   1.000
_cell.length_c   1.000
_cell.angle_alpha   90.00
_cell.angle_beta   90.00
_cell.angle_gamma   90.00
#
_symmetry.space_group_name_H-M   'P 1'
#
loop_
_entity.id
_entity.type
_entity.pdbx_description
1 polymer ?
#
loop_
_entity_poly.entity_id
_entity_poly.type
_entity_poly.pdbx_seq_one_letter_code
_entity_poly.pdbx_strand_id
1 'polypeptide(L)'
;MRGIQAALEPAPVKVYALANGAGPVKLSALFGDKSELVVVHNMGASCAYCTLWADGFNGLYPHLADRAAFCVVTPDSPETQAKFAATRGWRFPMASHAGSEFAADMGYRGANGGWMPGLSVFQRRDAEVVRVSDTGMGPYDDFCAAWHMFDMLPGGAGDWRPRFSYGAR
;
A
#
# COMPACT_ATOMS: atom_id res chain seq x y z
N MET A 1 16.26 -12.87 1.62
CA MET A 1 15.57 -12.67 2.92
C MET A 1 14.26 -13.45 2.96
N ARG A 2 14.29 -14.76 3.30
CA ARG A 2 13.09 -15.56 3.63
C ARG A 2 12.88 -15.66 5.14
N GLY A 3 13.15 -14.56 5.84
CA GLY A 3 13.19 -14.52 7.32
C GLY A 3 12.35 -13.41 7.93
N ILE A 4 11.45 -12.79 7.16
CA ILE A 4 10.54 -11.77 7.67
C ILE A 4 9.13 -12.35 7.58
N GLN A 5 8.43 -12.36 8.73
CA GLN A 5 7.05 -12.81 8.98
C GLN A 5 6.78 -14.29 9.29
N ALA A 6 7.62 -14.92 10.14
CA ALA A 6 7.23 -16.15 10.83
C ALA A 6 6.84 -15.93 12.31
N ALA A 7 6.96 -14.70 12.83
CA ALA A 7 6.81 -14.42 14.26
C ALA A 7 5.40 -13.99 14.68
N LEU A 8 4.52 -13.66 13.73
CA LEU A 8 3.12 -13.31 14.01
C LEU A 8 2.24 -14.48 13.58
N GLU A 9 1.53 -15.08 14.53
CA GLU A 9 0.48 -16.02 14.20
C GLU A 9 -0.58 -15.31 13.34
N PRO A 10 -1.09 -15.95 12.26
CA PRO A 10 -2.13 -15.37 11.43
C PRO A 10 -3.33 -14.94 12.29
N ALA A 11 -3.60 -13.65 12.32
CA ALA A 11 -4.67 -13.08 13.13
C ALA A 11 -5.93 -12.87 12.28
N PRO A 12 -7.11 -13.38 12.68
CA PRO A 12 -8.37 -13.02 12.07
C PRO A 12 -8.57 -11.52 12.07
N VAL A 13 -9.06 -10.97 10.96
CA VAL A 13 -9.37 -9.53 10.86
C VAL A 13 -10.88 -9.30 10.77
N LYS A 14 -11.31 -8.16 11.32
CA LYS A 14 -12.71 -7.75 11.27
C LYS A 14 -13.17 -7.60 9.82
N VAL A 15 -14.50 -7.62 9.62
CA VAL A 15 -15.07 -7.23 8.33
C VAL A 15 -15.04 -5.71 8.22
N TYR A 16 -14.19 -5.19 7.34
CA TYR A 16 -14.11 -3.76 7.07
C TYR A 16 -14.92 -3.37 5.84
N ALA A 17 -15.68 -2.28 5.99
CA ALA A 17 -16.22 -1.52 4.86
C ALA A 17 -15.16 -0.51 4.40
N LEU A 18 -14.89 -0.53 3.10
CA LEU A 18 -14.05 0.39 2.35
C LEU A 18 -14.92 0.98 1.22
N ALA A 19 -14.36 1.85 0.40
CA ALA A 19 -15.03 2.35 -0.81
C ALA A 19 -14.08 2.33 -2.00
N ASN A 20 -14.59 2.15 -3.21
CA ASN A 20 -13.82 2.38 -4.45
C ASN A 20 -14.68 3.19 -5.43
N GLY A 21 -14.23 3.35 -6.68
CA GLY A 21 -14.98 4.10 -7.70
C GLY A 21 -16.38 3.55 -8.01
N ALA A 22 -16.67 2.30 -7.65
CA ALA A 22 -17.99 1.67 -7.80
C ALA A 22 -18.86 1.77 -6.53
N GLY A 23 -18.34 2.31 -5.43
CA GLY A 23 -19.06 2.46 -4.16
C GLY A 23 -18.48 1.61 -3.02
N PRO A 24 -19.28 1.31 -1.98
CA PRO A 24 -18.83 0.53 -0.82
C PRO A 24 -18.37 -0.88 -1.20
N VAL A 25 -17.26 -1.33 -0.63
CA VAL A 25 -16.67 -2.65 -0.87
C VAL A 25 -16.13 -3.24 0.43
N LYS A 26 -16.24 -4.56 0.60
CA LYS A 26 -15.65 -5.26 1.75
C LYS A 26 -14.18 -5.61 1.47
N LEU A 27 -13.34 -5.68 2.50
CA LEU A 27 -11.95 -6.15 2.37
C LEU A 27 -11.86 -7.51 1.64
N SER A 28 -12.74 -8.46 1.97
CA SER A 28 -12.77 -9.80 1.35
C SER A 28 -13.10 -9.78 -0.15
N ALA A 29 -13.75 -8.73 -0.65
CA ALA A 29 -14.03 -8.59 -2.07
C ALA A 29 -12.79 -8.13 -2.87
N LEU A 30 -11.82 -7.47 -2.23
CA LEU A 30 -10.59 -7.01 -2.88
C LEU A 30 -9.67 -8.16 -3.33
N PHE A 31 -9.89 -9.37 -2.81
CA PHE A 31 -9.17 -10.58 -3.23
C PHE A 31 -9.51 -11.01 -4.65
N GLY A 32 -10.70 -10.65 -5.18
CA GLY A 32 -11.18 -11.21 -6.44
C GLY A 32 -11.17 -12.74 -6.42
N ASP A 33 -10.53 -13.33 -7.44
CA ASP A 33 -10.33 -14.77 -7.64
C ASP A 33 -9.09 -15.33 -6.92
N LYS A 34 -8.32 -14.48 -6.22
CA LYS A 34 -7.08 -14.88 -5.53
C LYS A 34 -7.35 -15.32 -4.08
N SER A 35 -6.46 -16.16 -3.56
CA SER A 35 -6.45 -16.59 -2.16
C SER A 35 -5.66 -15.66 -1.23
N GLU A 36 -4.81 -14.80 -1.80
CA GLU A 36 -3.92 -13.89 -1.09
C GLU A 36 -4.10 -12.46 -1.62
N LEU A 37 -3.99 -11.47 -0.72
CA LEU A 37 -4.19 -10.06 -1.00
C LEU A 37 -3.07 -9.24 -0.37
N VAL A 38 -2.33 -8.50 -1.19
CA VAL A 38 -1.36 -7.49 -0.77
C VAL A 38 -2.05 -6.13 -0.71
N VAL A 39 -2.09 -5.53 0.48
CA VAL A 39 -2.61 -4.18 0.69
C VAL A 39 -1.46 -3.26 1.04
N VAL A 40 -1.27 -2.23 0.22
CA VAL A 40 -0.38 -1.11 0.53
C VAL A 40 -1.20 -0.05 1.27
N HIS A 41 -0.86 0.19 2.53
CA HIS A 41 -1.40 1.30 3.31
C HIS A 41 -0.65 2.55 2.91
N ASN A 42 -1.34 3.43 2.19
CA ASN A 42 -0.78 4.61 1.55
C ASN A 42 -1.47 5.85 2.11
N MET A 43 -0.71 6.88 2.44
CA MET A 43 -1.23 8.08 3.11
C MET A 43 -2.02 9.00 2.18
N GLY A 44 -2.13 8.66 0.89
CA GLY A 44 -2.87 9.41 -0.11
C GLY A 44 -2.04 10.46 -0.85
N ALA A 45 -2.74 11.34 -1.56
CA ALA A 45 -2.19 12.36 -2.45
C ALA A 45 -1.34 13.42 -1.74
N SER A 46 -1.38 13.48 -0.41
CA SER A 46 -0.60 14.42 0.40
C SER A 46 0.81 13.92 0.76
N CYS A 47 1.17 12.67 0.45
CA CYS A 47 2.44 12.08 0.82
C CYS A 47 3.32 11.76 -0.41
N ALA A 48 4.41 12.52 -0.57
CA ALA A 48 5.34 12.34 -1.69
C ALA A 48 6.08 11.00 -1.65
N TYR A 49 6.38 10.46 -0.46
CA TYR A 49 6.94 9.12 -0.30
C TYR A 49 5.96 8.03 -0.76
N CYS A 50 4.69 8.14 -0.34
CA CYS A 50 3.61 7.28 -0.83
C CYS A 50 3.42 7.33 -2.35
N THR A 51 3.64 8.51 -2.94
CA THR A 51 3.62 8.67 -4.40
C THR A 51 4.79 7.92 -5.04
N LEU A 52 6.01 8.04 -4.50
CA LEU A 52 7.20 7.34 -4.99
C LEU A 52 7.01 5.81 -5.03
N TRP A 53 6.52 5.20 -3.94
CA TRP A 53 6.27 3.76 -3.92
C TRP A 53 5.18 3.35 -4.91
N ALA A 54 4.07 4.09 -4.95
CA ALA A 54 2.96 3.81 -5.85
C ALA A 54 3.36 3.93 -7.35
N ASP A 55 4.22 4.89 -7.70
CA ASP A 55 4.81 4.97 -9.05
C ASP A 55 5.63 3.71 -9.38
N GLY A 56 6.41 3.20 -8.43
CA GLY A 56 7.19 1.97 -8.59
C GLY A 56 6.30 0.74 -8.76
N PHE A 57 5.25 0.61 -7.95
CA PHE A 57 4.28 -0.47 -8.06
C PHE A 57 3.55 -0.47 -9.40
N ASN A 58 3.38 0.68 -10.05
CA ASN A 58 2.76 0.75 -11.37
C ASN A 58 3.49 -0.12 -12.41
N GLY A 59 4.81 -0.18 -12.35
CA GLY A 59 5.62 -1.06 -13.22
C GLY A 59 5.59 -2.53 -12.81
N LEU A 60 5.45 -2.81 -11.51
CA LEU A 60 5.46 -4.18 -10.96
C LEU A 60 4.08 -4.85 -10.97
N TYR A 61 3.01 -4.05 -11.05
CA TYR A 61 1.63 -4.49 -10.84
C TYR A 61 1.23 -5.71 -11.69
N PRO A 62 1.55 -5.82 -12.98
CA PRO A 62 1.18 -7.01 -13.76
C PRO A 62 1.74 -8.31 -13.19
N HIS A 63 2.98 -8.29 -12.68
CA HIS A 63 3.61 -9.47 -12.08
C HIS A 63 3.01 -9.80 -10.71
N LEU A 64 2.71 -8.78 -9.92
CA LEU A 64 2.09 -8.96 -8.61
C LEU A 64 0.67 -9.52 -8.74
N ALA A 65 -0.14 -8.93 -9.63
CA ALA A 65 -1.54 -9.29 -9.87
C ALA A 65 -1.71 -10.70 -10.45
N ASP A 66 -0.71 -11.18 -11.21
CA ASP A 66 -0.69 -12.57 -11.68
C ASP A 66 -0.64 -13.55 -10.51
N ARG A 67 0.21 -13.29 -9.51
CA ARG A 67 0.42 -14.18 -8.36
C ARG A 67 -0.57 -13.98 -7.22
N ALA A 68 -0.94 -12.75 -6.87
CA ALA A 68 -1.80 -12.42 -5.73
C ALA A 68 -2.65 -11.17 -6.03
N ALA A 69 -3.76 -11.00 -5.32
CA ALA A 69 -4.51 -9.75 -5.43
C ALA A 69 -3.66 -8.60 -4.87
N PHE A 70 -3.83 -7.40 -5.42
CA PHE A 70 -3.08 -6.22 -5.03
C PHE A 70 -4.00 -5.00 -4.98
N CYS A 71 -3.92 -4.22 -3.90
CA CYS A 71 -4.67 -2.98 -3.76
C CYS A 71 -3.89 -1.92 -2.98
N VAL A 72 -3.93 -0.68 -3.46
CA VAL A 72 -3.46 0.48 -2.69
C VAL A 72 -4.64 1.09 -1.94
N VAL A 73 -4.53 1.19 -0.62
CA VAL A 73 -5.58 1.69 0.26
C VAL A 73 -5.17 3.02 0.88
N THR A 74 -6.00 4.05 0.75
CA THR A 74 -5.70 5.42 1.22
C THR A 74 -6.82 6.05 2.04
N PRO A 75 -6.55 7.11 2.83
CA PRO A 75 -7.59 7.87 3.53
C PRO A 75 -8.38 8.80 2.59
N ASP A 76 -7.87 9.06 1.38
CA ASP A 76 -8.55 9.89 0.37
C ASP A 76 -9.86 9.27 -0.12
N SER A 77 -10.83 10.11 -0.50
CA SER A 77 -12.06 9.64 -1.14
C SER A 77 -11.78 8.97 -2.49
N PRO A 78 -12.67 8.08 -2.98
CA PRO A 78 -12.50 7.46 -4.30
C PRO A 78 -12.35 8.47 -5.45
N GLU A 79 -13.01 9.63 -5.36
CA GLU A 79 -12.87 10.71 -6.34
C GLU A 79 -11.46 11.31 -6.34
N THR A 80 -10.91 11.61 -5.16
CA THR A 80 -9.53 12.13 -5.03
C THR A 80 -8.51 11.09 -5.49
N GLN A 81 -8.70 9.82 -5.13
CA GLN A 81 -7.88 8.70 -5.61
C GLN A 81 -7.86 8.63 -7.14
N ALA A 82 -9.04 8.65 -7.77
CA ALA A 82 -9.17 8.57 -9.22
C ALA A 82 -8.47 9.74 -9.93
N LYS A 83 -8.67 10.98 -9.45
CA LYS A 83 -8.00 12.16 -9.99
C LYS A 83 -6.48 12.03 -9.85
N PHE A 84 -5.97 11.67 -8.67
CA PHE A 84 -4.53 11.57 -8.44
C PHE A 84 -3.89 10.45 -9.26
N ALA A 85 -4.48 9.25 -9.24
CA ALA A 85 -4.05 8.11 -10.04
C ALA A 85 -3.99 8.44 -11.54
N ALA A 86 -4.97 9.19 -12.06
CA ALA A 86 -4.97 9.63 -13.45
C ALA A 86 -3.78 10.52 -13.80
N THR A 87 -3.37 11.44 -12.90
CA THR A 87 -2.18 12.28 -13.13
C THR A 87 -0.86 11.51 -13.10
N ARG A 88 -0.83 10.36 -12.43
CA ARG A 88 0.35 9.48 -12.32
C ARG A 88 0.33 8.30 -13.30
N GLY A 89 -0.79 8.08 -13.99
CA GLY A 89 -1.01 6.92 -14.86
C GLY A 89 -0.99 5.58 -14.10
N TRP A 90 -1.42 5.56 -12.84
CA TRP A 90 -1.52 4.35 -12.03
C TRP A 90 -2.64 3.44 -12.53
N ARG A 91 -2.38 2.13 -12.56
CA ARG A 91 -3.29 1.13 -13.17
C ARG A 91 -3.74 0.01 -12.22
N PHE A 92 -3.28 0.03 -10.98
CA PHE A 92 -3.66 -0.94 -9.97
C PHE A 92 -4.97 -0.57 -9.26
N PRO A 93 -5.69 -1.54 -8.68
CA PRO A 93 -6.88 -1.28 -7.87
C PRO A 93 -6.57 -0.38 -6.68
N MET A 94 -7.45 0.58 -6.43
CA MET A 94 -7.41 1.43 -5.24
C MET A 94 -8.72 1.34 -4.45
N ALA A 95 -8.62 1.44 -3.14
CA ALA A 95 -9.77 1.56 -2.26
C ALA A 95 -9.52 2.59 -1.15
N SER A 96 -10.56 3.27 -0.72
CA SER A 96 -10.57 4.25 0.34
C SER A 96 -10.94 3.59 1.66
N HIS A 97 -10.20 3.91 2.72
CA HIS A 97 -10.58 3.60 4.10
C HIS A 97 -11.15 4.83 4.83
N ALA A 98 -11.55 5.88 4.11
CA ALA A 98 -12.21 7.05 4.70
C ALA A 98 -13.43 6.62 5.54
N GLY A 99 -13.49 7.07 6.80
CA GLY A 99 -14.55 6.68 7.72
C GLY A 99 -14.49 5.23 8.24
N SER A 100 -13.41 4.51 7.96
CA SER A 100 -13.15 3.14 8.42
C SER A 100 -11.97 3.10 9.39
N GLU A 101 -12.04 2.21 10.39
CA GLU A 101 -10.93 1.96 11.33
C GLU A 101 -9.85 1.05 10.74
N PHE A 102 -10.04 0.55 9.51
CA PHE A 102 -9.17 -0.47 8.89
C PHE A 102 -7.67 -0.19 9.03
N ALA A 103 -7.18 0.96 8.56
CA ALA A 103 -5.75 1.26 8.63
C ALA A 103 -5.26 1.41 10.08
N ALA A 104 -6.10 1.94 10.98
CA ALA A 104 -5.76 2.09 12.40
C ALA A 104 -5.65 0.74 13.10
N ASP A 105 -6.63 -0.15 12.90
CA ASP A 105 -6.61 -1.53 13.41
C ASP A 105 -5.44 -2.34 12.85
N MET A 106 -4.99 -2.01 11.63
CA MET A 106 -3.81 -2.62 11.02
C MET A 106 -2.48 -2.03 11.53
N GLY A 107 -2.51 -1.06 12.45
CA GLY A 107 -1.31 -0.45 13.04
C GLY A 107 -0.73 0.72 12.25
N TYR A 108 -1.43 1.21 11.23
CA TYR A 108 -0.96 2.28 10.33
C TYR A 108 -1.48 3.67 10.73
N ARG A 109 -1.72 3.86 12.02
CA ARG A 109 -2.02 5.16 12.63
C ARG A 109 -1.01 5.44 13.74
N GLY A 110 -0.23 6.50 13.57
CA GLY A 110 0.80 6.91 14.53
C GLY A 110 0.20 7.49 15.82
N ALA A 111 1.03 7.63 16.85
CA ALA A 111 0.63 8.16 18.15
C ALA A 111 0.09 9.60 18.10
N ASN A 112 0.49 10.38 17.09
CA ASN A 112 -0.02 11.73 16.83
C ASN A 112 -1.36 11.74 16.06
N GLY A 113 -1.93 10.56 15.79
CA GLY A 113 -3.18 10.39 15.04
C GLY A 113 -3.04 10.42 13.52
N GLY A 114 -1.85 10.69 12.99
CA GLY A 114 -1.56 10.68 11.55
C GLY A 114 -1.44 9.29 10.96
N TRP A 115 -1.61 9.17 9.65
CA TRP A 115 -1.46 7.90 8.94
C TRP A 115 0.02 7.57 8.69
N MET A 116 0.36 6.29 8.73
CA MET A 116 1.70 5.77 8.46
C MET A 116 1.65 4.86 7.24
N PRO A 117 2.69 4.85 6.39
CA PRO A 117 2.72 3.95 5.25
C PRO A 117 3.16 2.54 5.67
N GLY A 118 2.68 1.54 4.94
CA GLY A 118 3.11 0.17 5.16
C GLY A 118 2.41 -0.83 4.25
N LEU A 119 2.61 -2.10 4.55
CA LEU A 119 2.12 -3.21 3.73
C LEU A 119 1.56 -4.30 4.64
N SER A 120 0.38 -4.80 4.30
CA SER A 120 -0.20 -5.99 4.93
C SER A 120 -0.50 -7.05 3.87
N VAL A 121 -0.20 -8.31 4.18
CA VAL A 121 -0.61 -9.46 3.39
C VAL A 121 -1.70 -10.21 4.14
N PHE A 122 -2.77 -10.50 3.42
CA PHE A 122 -3.91 -11.23 3.91
C PHE A 122 -4.09 -12.54 3.14
N GLN A 123 -4.68 -13.53 3.80
CA GLN A 123 -5.02 -14.82 3.22
C GLN A 123 -6.48 -15.14 3.54
N ARG A 124 -7.20 -15.70 2.55
CA ARG A 124 -8.49 -16.36 2.81
C ARG A 124 -8.23 -17.70 3.50
N ARG A 125 -8.83 -17.91 4.67
CA ARG A 125 -8.87 -19.20 5.37
C ARG A 125 -10.31 -19.57 5.63
N ASP A 126 -10.82 -20.53 4.87
CA ASP A 126 -12.23 -20.93 4.86
C ASP A 126 -13.16 -19.72 4.66
N ALA A 127 -13.97 -19.40 5.67
CA ALA A 127 -14.90 -18.26 5.66
C ALA A 127 -14.28 -16.95 6.19
N GLU A 128 -13.02 -16.97 6.63
CA GLU A 128 -12.36 -15.85 7.28
C GLU A 128 -11.24 -15.25 6.43
N VAL A 129 -10.91 -13.99 6.75
CA VAL A 129 -9.69 -13.34 6.28
C VAL A 129 -8.76 -13.22 7.47
N VAL A 130 -7.52 -13.67 7.30
CA VAL A 130 -6.46 -13.50 8.30
C VAL A 130 -5.35 -12.63 7.74
N ARG A 131 -4.77 -11.77 8.58
CA ARG A 131 -3.50 -11.09 8.25
C ARG A 131 -2.37 -12.05 8.56
N VAL A 132 -1.62 -12.44 7.53
CA VAL A 132 -0.51 -13.38 7.66
C VAL A 132 0.82 -12.68 7.87
N SER A 133 0.90 -11.41 7.51
CA SER A 133 2.18 -10.72 7.39
C SER A 133 1.97 -9.20 7.26
N ASP A 134 2.88 -8.40 7.82
CA ASP A 134 2.92 -6.95 7.61
C ASP A 134 4.31 -6.33 7.85
N THR A 135 4.50 -5.11 7.37
CA THR A 135 5.69 -4.28 7.64
C THR A 135 5.38 -2.81 7.42
N GLY A 136 6.03 -1.93 8.19
CA GLY A 136 6.07 -0.51 7.89
C GLY A 136 6.89 -0.24 6.61
N MET A 137 6.62 0.88 5.95
CA MET A 137 7.39 1.37 4.81
C MET A 137 8.08 2.68 5.17
N GLY A 138 9.27 2.89 4.63
CA GLY A 138 10.14 4.01 4.99
C GLY A 138 11.36 4.11 4.09
N PRO A 139 12.13 5.20 4.20
CA PRO A 139 13.40 5.31 3.46
C PRO A 139 14.25 4.05 3.67
N TYR A 140 14.84 3.53 2.59
CA TYR A 140 15.67 2.32 2.56
C TYR A 140 14.91 0.99 2.82
N ASP A 141 13.58 0.97 2.67
CA ASP A 141 12.83 -0.28 2.59
C ASP A 141 13.07 -1.07 1.29
N ASP A 142 12.68 -2.34 1.30
CA ASP A 142 12.82 -3.26 0.16
C ASP A 142 11.79 -2.99 -0.96
N PHE A 143 10.89 -2.02 -0.79
CA PHE A 143 9.77 -1.76 -1.70
C PHE A 143 10.03 -0.58 -2.64
N CYS A 144 11.21 0.04 -2.57
CA CYS A 144 11.65 1.06 -3.52
C CYS A 144 13.12 0.85 -3.91
N ALA A 145 13.33 0.31 -5.12
CA ALA A 145 14.67 0.05 -5.65
C ALA A 145 15.57 1.30 -5.76
N ALA A 146 14.98 2.51 -5.81
CA ALA A 146 15.75 3.75 -5.86
C ALA A 146 16.68 3.90 -4.66
N TRP A 147 16.30 3.42 -3.47
CA TRP A 147 17.14 3.48 -2.28
C TRP A 147 18.44 2.71 -2.47
N HIS A 148 18.34 1.46 -2.93
CA HIS A 148 19.51 0.63 -3.19
C HIS A 148 20.38 1.16 -4.33
N MET A 149 19.80 1.88 -5.29
CA MET A 149 20.59 2.58 -6.32
C MET A 149 21.32 3.79 -5.74
N PHE A 150 20.69 4.55 -4.85
CA PHE A 150 21.34 5.67 -4.19
C PHE A 150 22.47 5.24 -3.27
N ASP A 151 22.37 4.07 -2.61
CA ASP A 151 23.45 3.50 -1.79
C ASP A 151 24.74 3.22 -2.58
N MET A 152 24.62 3.04 -3.91
CA MET A 152 25.77 2.85 -4.79
C MET A 152 26.47 4.17 -5.17
N LEU A 153 25.85 5.32 -4.89
CA LEU A 153 26.46 6.62 -5.14
C LEU A 153 27.48 6.92 -4.02
N PRO A 154 28.65 7.52 -4.32
CA PRO A 154 29.63 7.89 -3.28
C PRO A 154 29.09 8.80 -2.17
N GLY A 155 28.02 9.57 -2.46
CA GLY A 155 27.34 10.44 -1.49
C GLY A 155 26.05 9.86 -0.91
N GLY A 156 25.68 8.62 -1.25
CA GLY A 156 24.39 8.05 -0.89
C GLY A 156 23.21 8.85 -1.47
N ALA A 157 22.05 8.76 -0.81
CA ALA A 157 20.90 9.62 -1.13
C ALA A 157 21.05 11.07 -0.61
N GLY A 158 21.97 11.33 0.34
CA GLY A 158 22.12 12.63 1.00
C GLY A 158 20.79 13.20 1.53
N ASP A 159 20.52 14.46 1.23
CA ASP A 159 19.28 15.16 1.61
C ASP A 159 18.14 14.95 0.61
N TRP A 160 18.29 14.04 -0.37
CA TRP A 160 17.25 13.79 -1.35
C TRP A 160 15.98 13.29 -0.67
N ARG A 161 14.85 13.87 -1.05
CA ARG A 161 13.51 13.45 -0.65
C ARG A 161 12.63 13.41 -1.89
N PRO A 162 11.67 12.48 -1.98
CA PRO A 162 10.78 12.43 -3.11
C PRO A 162 9.94 13.70 -3.21
N ARG A 163 9.62 14.09 -4.44
CA ARG A 163 8.77 15.23 -4.77
C ARG A 163 7.63 14.75 -5.66
N PHE A 164 6.49 15.44 -5.62
CA PHE A 164 5.37 15.13 -6.52
C PHE A 164 5.73 15.35 -8.00
N SER A 165 6.64 16.28 -8.29
CA SER A 165 7.19 16.53 -9.62
C SER A 165 8.68 16.85 -9.51
N TYR A 166 9.45 16.41 -10.51
CA TYR A 166 10.90 16.64 -10.61
C TYR A 166 11.27 17.69 -11.66
N GLY A 167 10.28 18.42 -12.20
CA GLY A 167 10.44 19.35 -13.32
C GLY A 167 10.42 18.64 -14.68
N ALA A 168 9.96 19.33 -15.71
CA ALA A 168 10.18 18.90 -17.09
C ALA A 168 11.67 19.13 -17.43
N ARG A 169 12.28 18.19 -18.16
CA ARG A 169 13.41 18.56 -19.01
C ARG A 169 12.89 19.36 -20.20
#